data_AF-A0A0R2FCX4-F1
#
_entry.id   AF-A0A0R2FCX4-F1
#
_cell.length_a   1.000
_cell.length_b   1.000
_cell.length_c   1.000
_cell.angle_alpha   90.00
_cell.angle_beta   90.00
_cell.angle_gamma   90.00
#
_symmetry.space_group_name_H-M   'P 1'
#
loop_
_entity.id
_entity.type
_entity.pdbx_description
1 polymer ?
#
loop_
_entity_poly.entity_id
_entity_poly.type
_entity_poly.pdbx_seq_one_letter_code
_entity_poly.pdbx_strand_id
1 'polypeptide(L)'
;MAVTVYSFSHRTSALNALKSVESFFERNNLDYELVQLKDSSSLPVSVPTMRAICAAEDPEATIFKNPRGMSIDDWTINDVIASPNKSLKSPLTVETNEAGEVVHVMAGINEDMLGLFIPRDRRKNELQALLQRSAELDEEEN
;
A
#
# COMPACT_ATOMS: atom_id res chain seq x y z
N MET A 1 -2.30 -7.73 -12.45
CA MET A 1 -1.75 -7.38 -11.12
C MET A 1 -2.90 -7.40 -10.13
N ALA A 2 -2.69 -7.89 -8.92
CA ALA A 2 -3.72 -7.99 -7.89
C ALA A 2 -3.31 -7.17 -6.67
N VAL A 3 -4.21 -6.31 -6.20
CA VAL A 3 -3.97 -5.47 -5.01
C VAL A 3 -4.85 -5.98 -3.86
N THR A 4 -4.24 -6.19 -2.70
CA THR A 4 -4.95 -6.54 -1.47
C THR A 4 -4.68 -5.48 -0.40
N VAL A 5 -5.75 -4.95 0.18
CA VAL A 5 -5.73 -4.00 1.30
C VAL A 5 -6.09 -4.75 2.58
N TYR A 6 -5.13 -4.92 3.47
CA TYR A 6 -5.33 -5.51 4.78
C TYR A 6 -5.64 -4.42 5.81
N SER A 7 -6.77 -4.53 6.49
CA SER A 7 -7.13 -3.67 7.62
C SER A 7 -7.21 -4.50 8.89
N PHE A 8 -6.38 -4.17 9.88
CA PHE A 8 -6.26 -4.93 11.13
C PHE A 8 -6.18 -4.03 12.37
N SER A 9 -6.59 -2.75 12.25
CA SER A 9 -6.66 -1.81 13.35
C SER A 9 -7.98 -1.04 13.29
N HIS A 10 -8.73 -1.05 14.39
CA HIS A 10 -10.01 -0.34 14.52
C HIS A 10 -9.89 1.06 15.13
N ARG A 11 -8.66 1.57 15.31
CA ARG A 11 -8.44 2.96 15.75
C ARG A 11 -8.91 3.95 14.69
N THR A 12 -9.47 5.08 15.11
CA THR A 12 -10.02 6.12 14.21
C THR A 12 -9.04 6.56 13.13
N SER A 13 -7.75 6.74 13.47
CA SER A 13 -6.72 7.11 12.48
C SER A 13 -6.52 6.05 11.39
N ALA A 14 -6.52 4.77 11.77
CA ALA A 14 -6.39 3.66 10.81
C ALA A 14 -7.65 3.52 9.94
N LEU A 15 -8.84 3.75 10.50
CA LEU A 15 -10.10 3.74 9.75
C LEU A 15 -10.19 4.91 8.76
N ASN A 16 -9.71 6.10 9.13
CA ASN A 16 -9.64 7.24 8.22
C ASN A 16 -8.62 7.02 7.09
N ALA A 17 -7.47 6.43 7.42
CA ALA A 17 -6.48 6.04 6.41
C ALA A 17 -7.06 5.00 5.45
N LEU A 18 -7.77 3.98 5.96
CA LEU A 18 -8.45 2.99 5.12
C LEU A 18 -9.44 3.64 4.16
N LYS A 19 -10.35 4.49 4.65
CA LYS A 19 -11.33 5.19 3.80
C LYS A 19 -10.66 6.00 2.69
N SER A 20 -9.52 6.61 2.99
CA SER A 20 -8.79 7.43 2.05
C SER A 20 -8.10 6.57 0.97
N VAL A 21 -7.59 5.40 1.35
CA VAL A 21 -7.11 4.37 0.40
C VAL A 21 -8.26 3.88 -0.48
N GLU A 22 -9.38 3.43 0.11
CA GLU A 22 -10.57 2.98 -0.65
C GLU A 22 -11.04 4.07 -1.64
N SER A 23 -11.16 5.31 -1.17
CA SER A 23 -11.53 6.46 -2.02
C SER A 23 -10.54 6.71 -3.16
N PHE A 24 -9.24 6.45 -2.95
CA PHE A 24 -8.26 6.56 -4.03
C PHE A 24 -8.48 5.48 -5.09
N PHE A 25 -8.65 4.22 -4.69
CA PHE A 25 -8.86 3.11 -5.62
C PHE A 25 -10.17 3.29 -6.40
N GLU A 26 -11.25 3.69 -5.74
CA GLU A 26 -12.54 3.96 -6.37
C GLU A 26 -12.47 5.12 -7.37
N ARG A 27 -11.89 6.26 -7.00
CA ARG A 27 -11.73 7.42 -7.90
C ARG A 27 -10.90 7.09 -9.14
N ASN A 28 -9.95 6.16 -9.00
CA ASN A 28 -9.05 5.74 -10.06
C ASN A 28 -9.53 4.49 -10.80
N ASN A 29 -10.72 3.97 -10.48
CA ASN A 29 -11.28 2.74 -11.03
C ASN A 29 -10.27 1.57 -11.01
N LEU A 30 -9.65 1.37 -9.85
CA LEU A 30 -8.67 0.30 -9.62
C LEU A 30 -9.32 -0.83 -8.82
N ASP A 31 -9.15 -2.06 -9.29
CA ASP A 31 -9.60 -3.26 -8.58
C ASP A 31 -8.71 -3.53 -7.36
N TYR A 32 -9.34 -3.83 -6.22
CA TYR A 32 -8.65 -4.27 -5.01
C TYR A 32 -9.51 -5.23 -4.19
N GLU A 33 -8.84 -6.11 -3.44
CA GLU A 33 -9.47 -6.96 -2.44
C GLU A 33 -9.29 -6.33 -1.05
N LEU A 34 -10.39 -6.17 -0.32
CA LEU A 34 -10.34 -5.69 1.07
C LEU A 34 -10.43 -6.86 2.04
N VAL A 35 -9.40 -7.03 2.87
CA VAL A 35 -9.35 -8.04 3.93
C VAL A 35 -9.40 -7.34 5.29
N GLN A 36 -10.58 -7.36 5.93
CA GLN A 36 -10.76 -6.83 7.29
C GLN A 36 -10.56 -7.91 8.34
N LEU A 37 -9.56 -7.72 9.19
CA LEU A 37 -9.17 -8.62 10.27
C LEU A 37 -9.67 -8.10 11.61
N LYS A 38 -10.03 -9.03 12.50
CA LYS A 38 -10.27 -8.71 13.92
C LYS A 38 -8.93 -8.49 14.61
N ASP A 39 -8.89 -7.71 15.69
CA ASP A 39 -7.66 -7.35 16.42
C ASP A 39 -6.72 -8.52 16.78
N SER A 40 -7.27 -9.71 17.04
CA SER A 40 -6.51 -10.92 17.40
C SER A 40 -6.24 -11.88 16.24
N SER A 41 -6.58 -11.51 15.01
CA SER A 41 -6.43 -12.38 13.84
C SER A 41 -5.02 -12.30 13.30
N SER A 42 -4.50 -13.44 12.85
CA SER A 42 -3.27 -13.47 12.08
C SER A 42 -3.48 -12.88 10.69
N LEU A 43 -2.43 -12.29 10.12
CA LEU A 43 -2.40 -11.87 8.73
C LEU A 43 -2.50 -13.14 7.84
N PRO A 44 -3.42 -13.22 6.87
CA PRO A 44 -3.65 -14.43 6.07
C PRO A 44 -2.63 -14.53 4.93
N VAL A 45 -1.34 -14.53 5.28
CA VAL A 45 -0.22 -14.63 4.34
C VAL A 45 0.76 -15.70 4.79
N SER A 46 1.48 -16.28 3.83
CA SER A 46 2.56 -17.22 4.13
C SER A 46 3.81 -16.50 4.66
N VAL A 47 4.69 -17.21 5.36
CA VAL A 47 6.00 -16.68 5.79
C VAL A 47 6.83 -16.17 4.59
N PRO A 48 6.94 -16.89 3.46
CA PRO A 48 7.59 -16.37 2.26
C PRO A 48 6.98 -15.06 1.75
N THR A 49 5.64 -14.97 1.71
CA THR A 49 4.95 -13.74 1.28
C THR A 49 5.26 -12.57 2.22
N MET A 50 5.22 -12.80 3.54
CA MET A 50 5.56 -11.75 4.50
C MET A 50 7.02 -11.29 4.37
N ARG A 51 7.95 -12.22 4.08
CA ARG A 51 9.35 -11.86 3.76
C ARG A 51 9.44 -10.93 2.54
N ALA A 52 8.70 -11.26 1.49
CA ALA A 52 8.64 -10.44 0.28
C ALA A 52 8.04 -9.05 0.57
N ILE A 53 7.00 -8.98 1.41
CA ILE A 53 6.41 -7.71 1.86
C ILE A 53 7.45 -6.85 2.58
N CYS A 54 8.20 -7.41 3.54
CA CYS A 54 9.25 -6.67 4.23
C CYS A 54 10.40 -6.25 3.30
N ALA A 55 10.73 -7.06 2.30
CA ALA A 55 11.79 -6.75 1.35
C ALA A 55 11.39 -5.66 0.34
N ALA A 56 10.09 -5.52 0.07
CA ALA A 56 9.52 -4.52 -0.83
C ALA A 56 9.09 -3.22 -0.09
N GLU A 57 9.40 -3.10 1.19
CA GLU A 57 9.20 -1.89 1.99
C GLU A 57 10.02 -0.72 1.43
N ASP A 58 9.42 0.47 1.43
CA ASP A 58 10.11 1.69 1.06
C ASP A 58 11.11 2.09 2.17
N PRO A 59 12.40 2.33 1.85
CA PRO A 59 13.41 2.74 2.83
C PRO A 59 13.05 4.02 3.61
N GLU A 60 12.29 4.93 3.01
CA GLU A 60 11.88 6.20 3.60
C GLU A 60 10.55 6.08 4.38
N ALA A 61 9.75 5.05 4.12
CA ALA A 61 8.44 4.87 4.72
C ALA A 61 8.26 3.46 5.29
N THR A 62 8.58 3.31 6.58
CA THR A 62 8.47 1.98 7.21
C THR A 62 7.03 1.47 7.33
N ILE A 63 6.81 0.17 7.07
CA ILE A 63 5.53 -0.52 7.28
C ILE A 63 5.28 -0.88 8.74
N PHE A 64 6.31 -0.82 9.58
CA PHE A 64 6.23 -1.24 10.97
C PHE A 64 5.82 -0.11 11.92
N LYS A 65 5.10 -0.48 12.98
CA LYS A 65 4.86 0.39 14.13
C LYS A 65 6.11 0.40 14.98
N ASN A 66 6.48 1.56 15.52
CA ASN A 66 7.49 1.64 16.58
C ASN A 66 6.76 1.49 17.93
N PRO A 67 6.80 0.31 18.60
CA PRO A 67 6.21 0.15 19.91
C PRO A 67 7.13 0.86 20.91
N ARG A 68 6.61 1.79 21.70
CA ARG A 68 7.39 2.41 22.79
C ARG A 68 8.02 1.31 23.66
N GLY A 69 9.33 1.08 23.52
CA GLY A 69 10.11 0.17 24.37
C GLY A 69 10.41 -1.23 23.83
N MET A 70 10.16 -1.57 22.56
CA MET A 70 10.66 -2.81 21.94
C MET A 70 11.43 -2.50 20.66
N SER A 71 12.58 -3.15 20.44
CA SER A 71 13.23 -3.08 19.13
C SER A 71 12.40 -3.88 18.14
N ILE A 72 12.29 -3.39 16.92
CA ILE A 72 11.76 -4.18 15.80
C ILE A 72 12.59 -5.45 15.57
N ASP A 73 13.88 -5.40 15.94
CA ASP A 73 14.82 -6.54 15.83
C ASP A 73 14.40 -7.74 16.68
N ASP A 74 13.55 -7.54 17.70
CA ASP A 74 13.07 -8.62 18.57
C ASP A 74 11.90 -9.42 17.97
N TRP A 75 11.31 -8.94 16.87
CA TRP A 75 10.13 -9.57 16.26
C TRP A 75 10.52 -10.54 15.15
N THR A 76 10.09 -11.79 15.27
CA THR A 76 10.20 -12.73 14.15
C THR A 76 9.07 -12.50 13.14
N ILE A 77 9.26 -12.97 11.91
CA ILE A 77 8.21 -12.91 10.87
C ILE A 77 6.94 -13.64 11.31
N ASN A 78 7.07 -14.70 12.11
CA ASN A 78 5.91 -15.39 12.66
C ASN A 78 5.15 -14.51 13.66
N ASP A 79 5.85 -13.72 14.49
CA ASP A 79 5.22 -12.79 15.42
C ASP A 79 4.48 -11.67 14.68
N VAL A 80 5.08 -11.18 13.59
CA VAL A 80 4.45 -10.18 12.71
C VAL A 80 3.16 -10.73 12.10
N ILE A 81 3.17 -11.95 11.59
CA ILE A 81 1.99 -12.62 11.03
C ILE A 81 0.95 -12.90 12.11
N ALA A 82 1.37 -13.36 13.30
CA ALA A 82 0.46 -13.72 14.37
C ALA A 82 -0.20 -12.50 15.05
N SER A 83 0.43 -11.32 14.98
CA SER A 83 -0.06 -10.11 15.65
C SER A 83 0.16 -8.84 14.83
N PRO A 84 -0.43 -8.74 13.62
CA PRO A 84 -0.20 -7.62 12.69
C PRO A 84 -0.62 -6.27 13.28
N ASN A 85 -1.65 -6.23 14.15
CA ASN A 85 -2.06 -5.00 14.81
C ASN A 85 -1.01 -4.44 15.79
N LYS A 86 -0.08 -5.26 16.28
CA LYS A 86 0.97 -4.80 17.19
C LYS A 86 2.24 -4.37 16.43
N SER A 87 2.53 -5.04 15.32
CA SER A 87 3.77 -4.88 14.55
C SER A 87 3.66 -3.94 13.36
N LEU A 88 2.52 -3.91 12.65
CA LEU A 88 2.40 -3.23 11.35
C LEU A 88 1.49 -1.99 11.43
N LYS A 89 1.77 -0.99 10.60
CA LYS A 89 0.86 0.13 10.34
C LYS A 89 -0.33 -0.36 9.50
N SER A 90 -1.51 0.24 9.72
CA SER A 90 -2.77 -0.15 9.06
C SER A 90 -3.39 1.08 8.36
N PRO A 91 -4.03 0.92 7.18
CA PRO A 91 -4.10 -0.31 6.38
C PRO A 91 -2.73 -0.69 5.77
N LEU A 92 -2.55 -1.95 5.38
CA LEU A 92 -1.40 -2.42 4.60
C LEU A 92 -1.89 -2.78 3.19
N THR A 93 -1.41 -2.06 2.19
CA THR A 93 -1.73 -2.30 0.78
C THR A 93 -0.57 -3.03 0.13
N VAL A 94 -0.86 -4.16 -0.51
CA VAL A 94 0.13 -5.03 -1.15
C VAL A 94 -0.30 -5.30 -2.57
N GLU A 95 0.56 -5.00 -3.54
CA GLU A 95 0.37 -5.38 -4.94
C GLU A 95 1.22 -6.59 -5.28
N THR A 96 0.62 -7.57 -5.96
CA THR A 96 1.32 -8.75 -6.47
C THR A 96 1.21 -8.85 -7.99
N ASN A 97 2.29 -9.33 -8.62
CA ASN A 97 2.29 -9.66 -10.04
C ASN A 97 1.65 -11.04 -10.28
N GLU A 98 1.57 -11.46 -11.54
CA GLU A 98 0.98 -12.75 -11.94
C GLU A 98 1.79 -13.95 -11.44
N ALA A 99 3.08 -13.77 -11.13
CA ALA A 99 3.93 -14.79 -10.52
C ALA A 99 3.75 -14.88 -8.98
N GLY A 100 2.90 -14.03 -8.39
CA GLY A 100 2.69 -13.95 -6.95
C GLY A 100 3.80 -13.21 -6.20
N GLU A 101 4.68 -12.50 -6.91
CA GLU A 101 5.73 -11.69 -6.30
C GLU A 101 5.16 -10.33 -5.87
N VAL A 102 5.61 -9.85 -4.72
CA VAL A 102 5.23 -8.54 -4.19
C VAL A 102 5.95 -7.44 -4.98
N VAL A 103 5.18 -6.53 -5.58
CA VAL A 103 5.70 -5.45 -6.44
C VAL A 103 5.75 -4.13 -5.68
N HIS A 104 4.68 -3.79 -4.98
CA HIS A 104 4.58 -2.58 -4.18
C HIS A 104 3.94 -2.89 -2.84
N VAL A 105 4.44 -2.21 -1.80
CA VAL A 105 3.89 -2.26 -0.45
C VAL A 105 3.75 -0.84 0.06
N MET A 106 2.62 -0.55 0.69
CA MET A 106 2.39 0.71 1.38
C MET A 106 1.65 0.44 2.67
N ALA A 107 2.04 1.12 3.76
CA ALA A 107 1.31 1.05 5.02
C ALA A 107 0.82 2.43 5.48
N GLY A 108 -0.41 2.48 5.99
CA GLY A 108 -1.10 3.73 6.32
C GLY A 108 -1.65 4.42 5.07
N ILE A 109 -1.54 5.74 5.04
CA ILE A 109 -1.83 6.56 3.87
C ILE A 109 -0.60 7.39 3.52
N ASN A 110 -0.17 7.29 2.26
CA ASN A 110 0.79 8.17 1.63
C ASN A 110 0.29 8.40 0.19
N GLU A 111 -0.19 9.61 -0.10
CA GLU A 111 -0.80 9.93 -1.40
C GLU A 111 0.18 9.80 -2.57
N ASP A 112 1.45 10.12 -2.35
CA ASP A 112 2.49 10.00 -3.38
C ASP A 112 2.72 8.52 -3.75
N MET A 113 2.71 7.65 -2.73
CA MET A 113 2.88 6.20 -2.92
C MET A 113 1.64 5.53 -3.50
N LEU A 114 0.44 6.08 -3.25
CA LEU A 114 -0.80 5.57 -3.85
C LEU A 114 -0.76 5.63 -5.38
N GLY A 115 -0.07 6.62 -5.96
CA GLY A 115 0.15 6.72 -7.40
C GLY A 115 0.91 5.54 -8.01
N LEU A 116 1.68 4.78 -7.22
CA LEU A 116 2.42 3.61 -7.71
C LEU A 116 1.51 2.45 -8.12
N PHE A 117 0.33 2.34 -7.48
CA PHE A 117 -0.68 1.33 -7.77
C PHE A 117 -1.49 1.62 -9.04
N ILE A 118 -1.30 2.80 -9.65
CA ILE A 118 -1.85 3.07 -10.99
C ILE A 118 -0.98 2.33 -12.03
N PRO A 119 -1.60 1.54 -12.94
CA PRO A 119 -0.89 0.84 -14.00
C PRO A 119 0.05 1.77 -14.78
N ARG A 120 1.29 1.31 -15.03
CA ARG A 120 2.33 2.11 -15.68
C ARG A 120 1.90 2.67 -17.04
N ASP A 121 1.18 1.88 -17.84
CA ASP A 121 0.70 2.32 -19.15
C ASP A 121 -0.29 3.48 -19.02
N ARG A 122 -1.17 3.44 -18.01
CA ARG A 122 -2.12 4.53 -17.76
C ARG A 122 -1.41 5.80 -17.33
N ARG A 123 -0.46 5.70 -16.39
CA ARG A 123 0.39 6.84 -15.98
C ARG A 123 1.15 7.45 -17.16
N LYS A 124 1.70 6.61 -18.03
CA LYS A 124 2.43 7.06 -19.23
C LYS A 124 1.50 7.80 -20.19
N ASN A 125 0.31 7.28 -20.43
CA ASN A 125 -0.67 7.90 -21.33
C ASN A 125 -1.18 9.24 -20.77
N GLU A 126 -1.47 9.32 -19.47
CA GLU A 126 -1.88 10.57 -18.80
C GLU A 126 -0.77 11.63 -18.89
N LEU A 127 0.48 11.24 -18.64
CA LEU A 127 1.63 12.15 -18.78
C LEU A 127 1.81 12.63 -20.23
N GLN A 128 1.70 11.73 -21.20
CA GLN A 128 1.78 12.12 -22.62
C GLN A 128 0.67 13.10 -23.01
N ALA A 129 -0.56 12.87 -22.55
CA ALA A 129 -1.68 13.77 -22.82
C ALA A 129 -1.47 15.16 -22.18
N LEU A 130 -0.93 15.22 -20.96
CA LEU A 130 -0.60 16.48 -20.29
C LEU A 130 0.51 17.24 -21.01
N LEU A 131 1.58 16.55 -21.43
CA LEU A 131 2.68 17.15 -22.18
C LEU A 131 2.22 17.69 -23.54
N GLN A 132 1.35 16.95 -24.24
CA GLN A 132 0.78 17.41 -25.50
C GLN A 132 -0.09 18.64 -25.31
N ARG A 133 -0.96 18.65 -24.29
CA ARG A 133 -1.82 19.80 -23.99
C ARG A 133 -1.03 21.05 -23.59
N SER A 134 0.11 20.88 -22.90
CA SER A 134 1.01 21.99 -22.60
C SER A 134 1.62 22.57 -23.87
N ALA A 135 2.09 21.71 -24.79
CA ALA A 135 2.66 22.16 -26.06
C ALA A 135 1.64 22.91 -26.93
N GLU A 136 0.37 22.47 -26.93
CA GLU A 136 -0.72 23.16 -27.64
C GLU A 136 -1.01 24.55 -27.05
N LEU A 137 -0.92 24.72 -25.72
CA LEU A 137 -1.09 26.03 -25.06
C LEU A 137 0.08 26.99 -25.33
N ASP A 138 1.31 26.48 -25.40
CA ASP A 138 2.49 27.28 -25.73
C ASP A 138 2.50 27.79 -27.19
N GLU A 139 1.77 27.10 -28.09
CA GLU A 139 1.54 27.55 -29.48
C GLU A 139 0.43 28.59 -29.61
N GLU A 140 -0.58 28.60 -28.72
CA GLU A 140 -1.65 29.60 -28.71
C GLU A 140 -1.25 30.94 -28.05
N GLU A 141 -0.20 30.96 -27.22
CA GLU A 141 0.35 32.19 -26.61
C GLU A 141 1.40 32.92 -27.49
N ASN A 142 1.74 32.41 -28.67
CA ASN A 142 2.61 33.05 -29.68
C ASN A 142 1.83 33.61 -30.89
#